data_AF-A0A6J6P778-F1
#
_entry.id   AF-A0A6J6P778-F1
#
_cell.length_a   1.000
_cell.length_b   1.000
_cell.length_c   1.000
_cell.angle_alpha   90.00
_cell.angle_beta   90.00
_cell.angle_gamma   90.00
#
_symmetry.space_group_name_H-M   'P 1'
#
loop_
_entity.id
_entity.type
_entity.pdbx_description
1 polymer ?
#
loop_
_entity_poly.entity_id
_entity_poly.type
_entity_poly.pdbx_seq_one_letter_code
_entity_poly.pdbx_strand_id
1 'polypeptide(L)'
;MSSLITTPTPNRASRRSHARRGGAVGAGALLVTGSAAALLTAFAGSAGASTTITVDSNGGGIAVAATCTDLTPGNCTLRDAALAAIDGDTINFDASISLITLTEGTVETTAVNIVGPGASSLTITTTAAAGLYDLFYIQGNGDAVISGLTVTKNRIKTNNDGKFTLDGVTVSGSTGEYGGALYTANGGELEIINSTFENNTAIEDGGAVYIYNDNDTTISGSTFTNNESLADGGAIFGEIHYNVTIVDCTITGNSAADDGGGLAFYAKKPDNVLSITDTTIDANDAGDLGGGLKIDAQDPLIVSITNSTVSNNTAQTDAGILFDDPGITATINNSTISANAALDGSGGVYIGSGSSLTVNQSTISANSSAGTSPETGGGGIQLGDNTSVVTLSGSIVSGNSSGVAGAADFGLYSALPSDTGSITATNSLIGEVDSRITVNGTNNVSSTNPMLGALANNGGPTKTMALLTGSPAIDAGPNPVVAFTGNEFDQRGAGYARIIGGLVDIGAFEAQPSSEPATEPIAPSFTG
;
A
#
# COMPACT_ATOMS: atom_id res chain seq x y z
N MET A 1 62.28 0.48 -14.18
CA MET A 1 61.44 0.90 -13.04
C MET A 1 60.14 1.43 -13.61
N SER A 2 59.01 0.83 -13.19
CA SER A 2 57.57 1.15 -13.43
C SER A 2 57.14 1.72 -14.79
N SER A 3 56.42 1.00 -15.67
CA SER A 3 55.07 0.41 -15.56
C SER A 3 53.95 1.44 -15.34
N LEU A 4 53.35 1.91 -16.44
CA LEU A 4 51.98 2.40 -16.51
C LEU A 4 51.21 1.41 -17.41
N ILE A 5 50.38 0.60 -16.76
CA ILE A 5 49.44 -0.31 -17.41
C ILE A 5 48.13 0.47 -17.56
N THR A 6 47.76 0.75 -18.81
CA THR A 6 46.37 1.03 -19.19
C THR A 6 45.79 -0.27 -19.71
N THR A 7 44.69 -0.72 -19.12
CA THR A 7 43.87 -1.82 -19.65
C THR A 7 42.44 -1.33 -19.90
N PRO A 8 41.74 -1.98 -20.85
CA PRO A 8 40.81 -1.31 -21.75
C PRO A 8 39.35 -1.61 -21.43
N THR A 9 38.47 -0.73 -21.92
CA THR A 9 37.04 -0.97 -22.08
C THR A 9 36.77 -2.10 -23.08
N PRO A 10 35.82 -3.02 -22.83
CA PRO A 10 35.26 -3.84 -23.87
C PRO A 10 33.86 -3.37 -24.30
N ASN A 11 33.75 -3.38 -25.62
CA ASN A 11 32.64 -3.03 -26.49
C ASN A 11 31.27 -3.61 -26.15
N ARG A 12 30.29 -2.79 -26.53
CA ARG A 12 28.87 -3.07 -26.75
C ARG A 12 28.63 -3.91 -28.02
N ALA A 13 27.50 -4.62 -28.02
CA ALA A 13 26.85 -5.43 -29.08
C ALA A 13 27.37 -6.90 -29.19
N SER A 14 26.55 -7.95 -29.08
CA SER A 14 25.29 -8.13 -29.80
C SER A 14 24.44 -9.32 -29.27
N ARG A 15 23.12 -9.18 -29.47
CA ARG A 15 22.10 -10.25 -29.72
C ARG A 15 21.71 -11.18 -28.57
N ARG A 16 20.55 -10.88 -27.95
CA ARG A 16 19.41 -11.81 -27.93
C ARG A 16 18.10 -11.06 -28.17
N SER A 17 17.39 -11.53 -29.19
CA SER A 17 16.06 -11.10 -29.60
C SER A 17 15.03 -11.46 -28.53
N HIS A 18 14.44 -10.45 -27.89
CA HIS A 18 13.15 -10.61 -27.23
C HIS A 18 12.07 -10.11 -28.18
N ALA A 19 11.14 -11.01 -28.48
CA ALA A 19 9.97 -10.72 -29.27
C ALA A 19 9.15 -9.64 -28.54
N ARG A 20 8.96 -8.50 -29.21
CA ARG A 20 7.91 -7.54 -28.87
C ARG A 20 6.57 -8.27 -28.82
N ARG A 21 6.00 -8.45 -27.62
CA ARG A 21 4.54 -8.41 -27.47
C ARG A 21 4.16 -6.98 -27.15
N GLY A 22 4.05 -6.18 -28.21
CA GLY A 22 3.25 -4.97 -28.15
C GLY A 22 1.79 -5.40 -28.07
N GLY A 23 1.19 -5.22 -26.91
CA GLY A 23 -0.24 -5.32 -26.69
C GLY A 23 -0.56 -4.27 -25.65
N ALA A 24 -1.08 -3.13 -26.12
CA ALA A 24 -1.68 -2.12 -25.24
C ALA A 24 -2.74 -2.82 -24.39
N VAL A 25 -2.54 -2.85 -23.07
CA VAL A 25 -3.59 -3.20 -22.12
C VAL A 25 -4.03 -1.88 -21.55
N GLY A 26 -5.23 -1.44 -21.95
CA GLY A 26 -5.88 -0.30 -21.32
C GLY A 26 -6.07 -0.61 -19.83
N ALA A 27 -5.99 0.44 -19.03
CA ALA A 27 -6.39 0.46 -17.62
C ALA A 27 -7.80 -0.11 -17.48
N GLY A 28 -7.88 -1.41 -17.27
CA GLY A 28 -9.05 -2.11 -16.77
C GLY A 28 -8.66 -2.59 -15.39
N ALA A 29 -9.03 -1.81 -14.38
CA ALA A 29 -9.01 -2.27 -13.00
C ALA A 29 -9.74 -3.63 -12.97
N LEU A 30 -9.00 -4.69 -12.66
CA LEU A 30 -9.59 -5.97 -12.32
C LEU A 30 -10.33 -5.71 -11.00
N LEU A 31 -11.63 -5.48 -11.12
CA LEU A 31 -12.55 -5.32 -10.01
C LEU A 31 -12.57 -6.65 -9.25
N VAL A 32 -11.69 -6.81 -8.25
CA VAL A 32 -11.85 -7.85 -7.23
C VAL A 32 -12.89 -7.34 -6.23
N THR A 33 -14.11 -7.11 -6.71
CA THR A 33 -15.28 -7.00 -5.82
C THR A 33 -15.73 -8.42 -5.51
N GLY A 34 -15.02 -9.07 -4.60
CA GLY A 34 -15.33 -10.41 -4.15
C GLY A 34 -14.76 -10.61 -2.75
N SER A 35 -15.65 -10.66 -1.77
CA SER A 35 -15.39 -11.05 -0.38
C SER A 35 -14.34 -12.16 -0.27
N ALA A 36 -13.42 -12.01 0.69
CA ALA A 36 -12.28 -12.87 1.07
C ALA A 36 -12.58 -14.36 1.38
N ALA A 37 -13.29 -15.09 0.52
CA ALA A 37 -13.64 -16.49 0.75
C ALA A 37 -13.71 -17.38 -0.51
N ALA A 38 -13.23 -16.92 -1.67
CA ALA A 38 -13.22 -17.77 -2.86
C ALA A 38 -12.04 -17.48 -3.80
N LEU A 39 -10.84 -17.92 -3.43
CA LEU A 39 -9.79 -18.20 -4.41
C LEU A 39 -8.98 -19.46 -4.05
N LEU A 40 -9.68 -20.57 -3.74
CA LEU A 40 -9.08 -21.90 -3.87
C LEU A 40 -9.45 -22.48 -5.24
N THR A 41 -8.90 -21.93 -6.33
CA THR A 41 -9.00 -22.56 -7.65
C THR A 41 -7.73 -22.40 -8.49
N ALA A 42 -6.99 -23.52 -8.54
CA ALA A 42 -6.20 -24.04 -9.66
C ALA A 42 -4.95 -23.25 -10.10
N PHE A 43 -3.82 -23.54 -9.45
CA PHE A 43 -2.50 -23.37 -10.04
C PHE A 43 -2.21 -24.55 -11.00
N ALA A 44 -2.25 -24.28 -12.30
CA ALA A 44 -1.67 -25.10 -13.35
C ALA A 44 -0.74 -24.16 -14.15
N GLY A 45 0.55 -24.36 -14.33
CA GLY A 45 1.48 -25.41 -13.98
C GLY A 45 2.75 -25.14 -14.80
N SER A 46 3.93 -25.45 -14.27
CA SER A 46 5.12 -25.65 -15.10
C SER A 46 5.42 -27.15 -15.14
N ALA A 47 5.77 -27.65 -16.32
CA ALA A 47 5.71 -29.05 -16.68
C ALA A 47 6.87 -29.86 -16.05
N GLY A 48 6.58 -30.61 -14.97
CA GLY A 48 7.47 -31.68 -14.50
C GLY A 48 7.28 -32.03 -13.02
N ALA A 49 6.40 -33.00 -12.75
CA ALA A 49 5.94 -33.53 -11.46
C ALA A 49 4.99 -32.63 -10.64
N SER A 50 3.84 -33.21 -10.30
CA SER A 50 2.77 -32.67 -9.45
C SER A 50 2.55 -33.72 -8.37
N THR A 51 3.58 -33.97 -7.57
CA THR A 51 3.48 -34.90 -6.45
C THR A 51 3.22 -34.13 -5.16
N THR A 52 2.51 -34.78 -4.25
CA THR A 52 2.28 -34.23 -2.91
C THR A 52 3.16 -34.98 -1.93
N ILE A 53 4.00 -34.25 -1.21
CA ILE A 53 4.82 -34.76 -0.12
C ILE A 53 4.20 -34.28 1.19
N THR A 54 3.82 -35.22 2.06
CA THR A 54 3.19 -34.91 3.34
C THR A 54 4.21 -34.95 4.46
N VAL A 55 4.41 -33.79 5.10
CA VAL A 55 5.16 -33.67 6.35
C VAL A 55 4.30 -34.27 7.46
N ASP A 56 4.77 -35.36 8.06
CA ASP A 56 4.10 -36.06 9.16
C ASP A 56 4.94 -36.09 10.45
N SER A 57 6.09 -35.40 10.43
CA SER A 57 7.00 -35.24 11.57
C SER A 57 7.20 -33.77 11.92
N ASN A 58 7.19 -33.46 13.23
CA ASN A 58 7.53 -32.12 13.74
C ASN A 58 9.03 -31.90 14.00
N GLY A 59 9.87 -32.85 13.56
CA GLY A 59 11.32 -32.76 13.70
C GLY A 59 11.91 -31.56 12.93
N GLY A 60 12.78 -30.79 13.59
CA GLY A 60 13.43 -29.60 13.02
C GLY A 60 14.93 -29.74 12.72
N GLY A 61 15.47 -30.95 12.80
CA GLY A 61 16.89 -31.28 12.63
C GLY A 61 17.33 -31.47 11.16
N ILE A 62 18.58 -31.89 10.93
CA ILE A 62 19.19 -32.02 9.60
C ILE A 62 18.39 -32.97 8.67
N ALA A 63 18.25 -32.58 7.40
CA ALA A 63 17.56 -33.34 6.37
C ALA A 63 18.22 -34.71 6.07
N VAL A 64 17.40 -35.73 5.85
CA VAL A 64 17.75 -37.06 5.36
C VAL A 64 16.76 -37.45 4.25
N ALA A 65 17.10 -37.19 2.98
CA ALA A 65 16.20 -37.29 1.81
C ALA A 65 15.38 -38.60 1.65
N ALA A 66 15.79 -39.70 2.28
CA ALA A 66 15.09 -40.98 2.15
C ALA A 66 13.77 -41.05 2.97
N THR A 67 13.60 -40.22 3.99
CA THR A 67 12.56 -40.37 5.02
C THR A 67 11.14 -40.06 4.54
N CYS A 68 10.96 -39.27 3.48
CA CYS A 68 9.63 -38.99 2.93
C CYS A 68 9.14 -40.02 1.90
N THR A 69 9.99 -40.98 1.51
CA THR A 69 9.66 -41.99 0.48
C THR A 69 9.51 -43.40 1.03
N ASP A 70 9.85 -43.63 2.31
CA ASP A 70 9.81 -44.95 2.95
C ASP A 70 8.44 -45.31 3.54
N LEU A 71 7.47 -44.37 3.50
CA LEU A 71 6.10 -44.48 4.02
C LEU A 71 6.00 -44.84 5.52
N THR A 72 7.08 -44.64 6.28
CA THR A 72 7.07 -44.85 7.73
C THR A 72 6.40 -43.65 8.40
N PRO A 73 5.31 -43.84 9.17
CA PRO A 73 4.63 -42.74 9.82
C PRO A 73 5.53 -41.98 10.79
N GLY A 74 5.54 -40.65 10.70
CA GLY A 74 6.26 -39.74 11.58
C GLY A 74 7.72 -39.49 11.20
N ASN A 75 8.15 -39.89 10.01
CA ASN A 75 9.53 -39.76 9.56
C ASN A 75 9.78 -38.59 8.59
N CYS A 76 8.76 -38.06 7.90
CA CYS A 76 8.96 -37.01 6.92
C CYS A 76 8.92 -35.63 7.59
N THR A 77 10.09 -35.01 7.78
CA THR A 77 10.19 -33.64 8.29
C THR A 77 9.98 -32.62 7.16
N LEU A 78 9.74 -31.35 7.52
CA LEU A 78 9.68 -30.25 6.55
C LEU A 78 10.96 -30.15 5.69
N ARG A 79 12.12 -30.41 6.29
CA ARG A 79 13.40 -30.35 5.59
C ARG A 79 13.59 -31.50 4.63
N ASP A 80 13.11 -32.69 4.99
CA ASP A 80 13.13 -33.84 4.11
C ASP A 80 12.23 -33.62 2.90
N ALA A 81 11.02 -33.08 3.13
CA ALA A 81 10.09 -32.74 2.07
C ALA A 81 10.67 -31.65 1.14
N ALA A 82 11.24 -30.59 1.71
CA ALA A 82 11.88 -29.50 0.96
C ALA A 82 13.06 -29.99 0.08
N LEU A 83 13.83 -30.97 0.56
CA LEU A 83 14.96 -31.56 -0.16
C LEU A 83 14.51 -32.56 -1.25
N ALA A 84 13.40 -33.27 -1.03
CA ALA A 84 12.86 -34.24 -1.97
C ALA A 84 12.03 -33.62 -3.09
N ALA A 85 11.44 -32.45 -2.85
CA ALA A 85 10.57 -31.76 -3.79
C ALA A 85 11.34 -31.18 -4.99
N ILE A 86 10.68 -31.19 -6.16
CA ILE A 86 11.13 -30.50 -7.37
C ILE A 86 10.09 -29.45 -7.80
N ASP A 87 10.46 -28.59 -8.77
CA ASP A 87 9.60 -27.48 -9.23
C ASP A 87 8.18 -27.95 -9.54
N GLY A 88 7.18 -27.31 -8.93
CA GLY A 88 5.76 -27.62 -9.08
C GLY A 88 5.18 -28.66 -8.11
N ASP A 89 6.01 -29.34 -7.32
CA ASP A 89 5.52 -30.23 -6.26
C ASP A 89 4.79 -29.45 -5.15
N THR A 90 3.96 -30.17 -4.39
CA THR A 90 3.24 -29.63 -3.23
C THR A 90 3.74 -30.28 -1.95
N ILE A 91 4.17 -29.47 -0.99
CA ILE A 91 4.45 -29.88 0.38
C ILE A 91 3.23 -29.52 1.23
N ASN A 92 2.55 -30.53 1.78
CA ASN A 92 1.47 -30.34 2.74
C ASN A 92 1.83 -30.93 4.11
N PHE A 93 0.96 -30.73 5.08
CA PHE A 93 1.20 -31.13 6.47
C PHE A 93 0.08 -32.05 6.94
N ASP A 94 0.44 -33.11 7.66
CA ASP A 94 -0.51 -33.91 8.39
C ASP A 94 -1.26 -33.02 9.41
N ALA A 95 -2.57 -33.20 9.50
CA ALA A 95 -3.44 -32.36 10.33
C ALA A 95 -3.11 -32.43 11.83
N SER A 96 -2.33 -33.41 12.28
CA SER A 96 -1.85 -33.51 13.65
C SER A 96 -0.69 -32.57 13.97
N ILE A 97 -0.02 -31.99 12.97
CA ILE A 97 1.09 -31.06 13.17
C ILE A 97 0.55 -29.65 13.36
N SER A 98 0.74 -29.11 14.56
CA SER A 98 0.40 -27.71 14.87
C SER A 98 1.63 -26.80 15.06
N LEU A 99 2.81 -27.38 15.28
CA LEU A 99 4.05 -26.65 15.53
C LEU A 99 5.25 -27.40 14.95
N ILE A 100 6.05 -26.69 14.17
CA ILE A 100 7.39 -27.13 13.75
C ILE A 100 8.39 -26.12 14.28
N THR A 101 9.36 -26.60 15.05
CA THR A 101 10.45 -25.77 15.58
C THR A 101 11.75 -26.18 14.93
N LEU A 102 12.26 -25.33 14.04
CA LEU A 102 13.55 -25.54 13.38
C LEU A 102 14.68 -25.21 14.35
N THR A 103 15.55 -26.19 14.60
CA THR A 103 16.66 -26.02 15.54
C THR A 103 17.91 -25.45 14.88
N GLU A 104 18.05 -25.62 13.56
CA GLU A 104 19.23 -25.20 12.81
C GLU A 104 18.85 -24.83 11.37
N GLY A 105 19.45 -23.75 10.82
CA GLY A 105 19.51 -23.41 9.39
C GLY A 105 18.21 -22.93 8.70
N THR A 106 18.32 -22.64 7.40
CA THR A 106 17.23 -22.24 6.49
C THR A 106 16.60 -23.45 5.82
N VAL A 107 15.28 -23.48 5.64
CA VAL A 107 14.61 -24.45 4.76
C VAL A 107 14.73 -23.94 3.33
N GLU A 108 15.73 -24.43 2.63
CA GLU A 108 15.96 -24.13 1.21
C GLU A 108 15.18 -25.11 0.33
N THR A 109 14.45 -24.59 -0.65
CA THR A 109 13.75 -25.42 -1.63
C THR A 109 13.60 -24.68 -2.95
N THR A 110 13.22 -25.44 -3.98
CA THR A 110 12.94 -24.91 -5.30
C THR A 110 11.52 -24.33 -5.37
N ALA A 111 11.01 -24.03 -6.57
CA ALA A 111 9.70 -23.43 -6.79
C ALA A 111 8.58 -24.44 -6.50
N VAL A 112 8.19 -24.55 -5.22
CA VAL A 112 7.20 -25.53 -4.72
C VAL A 112 6.01 -24.83 -4.07
N ASN A 113 4.92 -25.57 -3.90
CA ASN A 113 3.73 -25.11 -3.18
C ASN A 113 3.77 -25.65 -1.74
N ILE A 114 4.01 -24.79 -0.76
CA ILE A 114 3.93 -25.13 0.67
C ILE A 114 2.55 -24.75 1.19
N VAL A 115 1.72 -25.75 1.47
CA VAL A 115 0.29 -25.56 1.81
C VAL A 115 0.02 -26.06 3.23
N GLY A 116 -0.12 -25.11 4.15
CA GLY A 116 -0.51 -25.38 5.53
C GLY A 116 -2.01 -25.59 5.71
N PRO A 117 -2.43 -26.17 6.85
CA PRO A 117 -3.83 -26.44 7.17
C PRO A 117 -4.64 -25.19 7.56
N GLY A 118 -4.01 -24.01 7.63
CA GLY A 118 -4.56 -22.74 8.07
C GLY A 118 -3.58 -21.99 8.98
N ALA A 119 -3.48 -20.66 8.87
CA ALA A 119 -2.53 -19.86 9.66
C ALA A 119 -2.70 -20.05 11.17
N SER A 120 -3.94 -20.21 11.64
CA SER A 120 -4.24 -20.50 13.06
C SER A 120 -3.95 -21.95 13.49
N SER A 121 -3.64 -22.84 12.55
CA SER A 121 -3.48 -24.27 12.80
C SER A 121 -2.02 -24.73 12.82
N LEU A 122 -1.16 -24.14 12.00
CA LEU A 122 0.26 -24.49 11.93
C LEU A 122 1.15 -23.27 12.14
N THR A 123 2.03 -23.35 13.12
CA THR A 123 3.14 -22.41 13.30
C THR A 123 4.47 -23.08 12.96
N ILE A 124 5.28 -22.40 12.17
CA ILE A 124 6.67 -22.76 11.89
C ILE A 124 7.56 -21.67 12.49
N THR A 125 8.45 -22.08 13.39
CA THR A 125 9.30 -21.16 14.14
C THR A 125 10.71 -21.73 14.27
N THR A 126 11.58 -21.01 14.97
CA THR A 126 12.95 -21.44 15.27
C THR A 126 13.29 -21.31 16.76
N THR A 127 14.31 -22.07 17.19
CA THR A 127 15.02 -21.82 18.46
C THR A 127 16.11 -20.76 18.34
N ALA A 128 16.53 -20.38 17.13
CA ALA A 128 17.48 -19.29 16.94
C ALA A 128 16.87 -17.95 17.40
N ALA A 129 17.72 -17.00 17.80
CA ALA A 129 17.28 -15.64 18.09
C ALA A 129 16.68 -15.00 16.82
N ALA A 130 15.79 -14.02 17.01
CA ALA A 130 15.28 -13.23 15.92
C ALA A 130 16.45 -12.48 15.25
N GLY A 131 16.56 -12.63 13.92
CA GLY A 131 17.64 -12.05 13.13
C GLY A 131 18.90 -12.93 13.12
N LEU A 132 19.12 -13.59 11.99
CA LEU A 132 20.43 -14.01 11.41
C LEU A 132 20.22 -14.92 10.17
N TYR A 133 19.05 -15.53 9.99
CA TYR A 133 18.79 -16.49 8.90
C TYR A 133 17.37 -16.39 8.35
N ASP A 134 17.21 -16.72 7.06
CA ASP A 134 15.91 -16.92 6.44
C ASP A 134 15.29 -18.22 7.00
N LEU A 135 14.00 -18.22 7.37
CA LEU A 135 13.32 -19.46 7.74
C LEU A 135 13.10 -20.31 6.49
N PHE A 136 12.56 -19.69 5.45
CA PHE A 136 12.40 -20.25 4.12
C PHE A 136 13.27 -19.48 3.13
N TYR A 137 13.91 -20.21 2.22
CA TYR A 137 14.50 -19.64 1.03
C TYR A 137 13.99 -20.40 -0.20
N ILE A 138 13.07 -19.77 -0.92
CA ILE A 138 12.43 -20.31 -2.13
C ILE A 138 13.17 -19.79 -3.36
N GLN A 139 13.58 -20.70 -4.24
CA GLN A 139 14.35 -20.38 -5.46
C GLN A 139 13.78 -21.13 -6.66
N GLY A 140 14.14 -20.73 -7.88
CA GLY A 140 13.81 -21.49 -9.08
C GLY A 140 13.09 -20.65 -10.13
N ASN A 141 12.55 -21.32 -11.16
CA ASN A 141 11.91 -20.64 -12.29
C ASN A 141 10.41 -20.90 -12.39
N GLY A 142 9.89 -21.85 -11.62
CA GLY A 142 8.47 -22.18 -11.57
C GLY A 142 7.69 -21.21 -10.68
N ASP A 143 6.37 -21.32 -10.72
CA ASP A 143 5.52 -20.65 -9.76
C ASP A 143 5.63 -21.35 -8.39
N ALA A 144 5.60 -20.58 -7.32
CA ALA A 144 5.70 -21.07 -5.96
C ALA A 144 4.68 -20.38 -5.06
N VAL A 145 4.13 -21.13 -4.11
CA VAL A 145 3.10 -20.66 -3.20
C VAL A 145 3.48 -21.03 -1.78
N ILE A 146 3.31 -20.11 -0.83
CA ILE A 146 3.21 -20.44 0.59
C ILE A 146 1.84 -20.00 1.06
N SER A 147 1.08 -20.93 1.65
CA SER A 147 -0.29 -20.64 2.07
C SER A 147 -0.67 -21.29 3.39
N GLY A 148 -1.64 -20.69 4.08
CA GLY A 148 -2.32 -21.31 5.22
C GLY A 148 -1.41 -21.71 6.37
N LEU A 149 -0.40 -20.92 6.71
CA LEU A 149 0.49 -21.19 7.83
C LEU A 149 1.00 -19.90 8.49
N THR A 150 1.49 -20.04 9.72
CA THR A 150 2.17 -18.96 10.44
C THR A 150 3.69 -19.19 10.46
N VAL A 151 4.46 -18.16 10.13
CA VAL A 151 5.93 -18.09 10.27
C VAL A 151 6.27 -17.10 11.38
N THR A 152 7.13 -17.48 12.34
CA THR A 152 7.58 -16.54 13.39
C THR A 152 9.08 -16.52 13.60
N LYS A 153 9.57 -15.40 14.13
CA LYS A 153 10.97 -15.12 14.52
C LYS A 153 11.98 -14.93 13.38
N ASN A 154 11.70 -15.42 12.18
CA ASN A 154 12.55 -15.29 11.01
C ASN A 154 11.72 -15.04 9.75
N ARG A 155 12.35 -14.44 8.74
CA ARG A 155 11.67 -14.06 7.49
C ARG A 155 11.56 -15.19 6.48
N ILE A 156 10.69 -14.98 5.49
CA ILE A 156 10.66 -15.69 4.22
C ILE A 156 11.55 -14.92 3.23
N LYS A 157 12.42 -15.62 2.51
CA LYS A 157 13.17 -15.05 1.39
C LYS A 157 12.81 -15.77 0.11
N THR A 158 12.70 -15.01 -0.98
CA THR A 158 12.48 -15.57 -2.31
C THR A 158 13.46 -15.01 -3.32
N ASN A 159 13.96 -15.89 -4.19
CA ASN A 159 14.72 -15.60 -5.39
C ASN A 159 14.19 -16.48 -6.53
N ASN A 160 12.92 -16.26 -6.88
CA ASN A 160 12.13 -17.11 -7.75
C ASN A 160 11.74 -16.35 -9.01
N ASP A 161 12.18 -16.79 -10.19
CA ASP A 161 11.91 -16.14 -11.48
C ASP A 161 10.45 -16.33 -11.95
N GLY A 162 9.74 -17.32 -11.42
CA GLY A 162 8.30 -17.49 -11.62
C GLY A 162 7.48 -16.68 -10.62
N LYS A 163 6.15 -16.82 -10.66
CA LYS A 163 5.27 -16.10 -9.74
C LYS A 163 5.41 -16.64 -8.31
N PHE A 164 5.69 -15.78 -7.34
CA PHE A 164 5.70 -16.13 -5.92
C PHE A 164 4.45 -15.60 -5.23
N THR A 165 3.68 -16.49 -4.61
CA THR A 165 2.42 -16.14 -3.94
C THR A 165 2.48 -16.45 -2.44
N LEU A 166 2.09 -15.48 -1.62
CA LEU A 166 1.71 -15.68 -0.23
C LEU A 166 0.19 -15.56 -0.12
N ASP A 167 -0.49 -16.61 0.34
CA ASP A 167 -1.96 -16.63 0.45
C ASP A 167 -2.44 -17.12 1.83
N GLY A 168 -3.10 -16.25 2.59
CA GLY A 168 -3.63 -16.62 3.90
C GLY A 168 -2.53 -17.00 4.89
N VAL A 169 -1.37 -16.35 4.83
CA VAL A 169 -0.26 -16.57 5.76
C VAL A 169 -0.22 -15.51 6.85
N THR A 170 0.36 -15.86 7.99
CA THR A 170 0.74 -14.89 9.03
C THR A 170 2.26 -14.93 9.19
N VAL A 171 2.93 -13.78 9.14
CA VAL A 171 4.35 -13.66 9.49
C VAL A 171 4.49 -12.68 10.64
N SER A 172 5.03 -13.14 11.76
CA SER A 172 5.06 -12.32 12.97
C SER A 172 6.30 -12.44 13.85
N GLY A 173 6.66 -11.31 14.47
CA GLY A 173 7.82 -11.25 15.37
C GLY A 173 9.13 -11.58 14.68
N SER A 174 9.20 -11.43 13.36
CA SER A 174 10.36 -11.80 12.56
C SER A 174 11.33 -10.63 12.40
N THR A 175 12.63 -10.94 12.31
CA THR A 175 13.66 -9.93 12.09
C THR A 175 14.50 -10.29 10.87
N GLY A 176 14.72 -9.32 9.99
CA GLY A 176 15.52 -9.43 8.78
C GLY A 176 16.46 -8.24 8.60
N GLU A 177 17.48 -8.40 7.75
CA GLU A 177 18.29 -7.25 7.31
C GLU A 177 17.43 -6.33 6.43
N TYR A 178 16.86 -6.89 5.37
CA TYR A 178 15.86 -6.29 4.49
C TYR A 178 14.57 -7.09 4.60
N GLY A 179 13.40 -6.48 4.77
CA GLY A 179 12.16 -7.26 4.85
C GLY A 179 12.10 -8.06 6.14
N GLY A 180 11.56 -7.51 7.22
CA GLY A 180 11.51 -8.23 8.51
C GLY A 180 10.75 -9.55 8.43
N ALA A 181 9.76 -9.64 7.54
CA ALA A 181 8.95 -10.83 7.27
C ALA A 181 9.15 -11.43 5.87
N LEU A 182 9.29 -10.62 4.84
CA LEU A 182 9.49 -11.08 3.46
C LEU A 182 10.56 -10.24 2.77
N TYR A 183 11.54 -10.91 2.18
CA TYR A 183 12.48 -10.31 1.26
C TYR A 183 12.39 -10.97 -0.12
N THR A 184 11.99 -10.21 -1.13
CA THR A 184 12.11 -10.64 -2.53
C THR A 184 13.41 -10.10 -3.09
N ALA A 185 14.42 -10.94 -3.31
CA ALA A 185 15.78 -10.50 -3.64
C ALA A 185 16.07 -10.36 -5.13
N ASN A 186 15.26 -11.04 -5.96
CA ASN A 186 15.16 -10.99 -7.41
C ASN A 186 14.02 -11.97 -7.75
N GLY A 187 13.27 -11.75 -8.83
CA GLY A 187 12.25 -12.73 -9.20
C GLY A 187 11.15 -12.24 -10.10
N GLY A 188 10.22 -13.15 -10.38
CA GLY A 188 8.98 -12.97 -11.11
C GLY A 188 7.96 -12.10 -10.38
N GLU A 189 6.70 -12.22 -10.81
CA GLU A 189 5.56 -11.52 -10.20
C GLU A 189 5.43 -11.89 -8.71
N LEU A 190 5.20 -10.90 -7.85
CA LEU A 190 4.89 -11.10 -6.43
C LEU A 190 3.40 -10.92 -6.19
N GLU A 191 2.78 -11.88 -5.52
CA GLU A 191 1.40 -11.77 -5.06
C GLU A 191 1.29 -12.05 -3.55
N ILE A 192 0.71 -11.11 -2.81
CA ILE A 192 0.41 -11.24 -1.39
C ILE A 192 -1.10 -11.08 -1.22
N ILE A 193 -1.76 -12.13 -0.77
CA ILE A 193 -3.23 -12.20 -0.67
C ILE A 193 -3.62 -12.61 0.75
N ASN A 194 -4.63 -11.94 1.31
CA ASN A 194 -5.28 -12.33 2.56
C ASN A 194 -4.31 -12.62 3.72
N SER A 195 -3.16 -11.94 3.74
CA SER A 195 -2.04 -12.26 4.60
C SER A 195 -1.85 -11.21 5.69
N THR A 196 -1.25 -11.61 6.81
CA THR A 196 -1.00 -10.74 7.97
C THR A 196 0.49 -10.67 8.26
N PHE A 197 1.01 -9.45 8.38
CA PHE A 197 2.39 -9.16 8.75
C PHE A 197 2.38 -8.29 10.01
N GLU A 198 2.77 -8.85 11.14
CA GLU A 198 2.67 -8.15 12.43
C GLU A 198 3.97 -8.18 13.25
N ASN A 199 4.33 -7.04 13.84
CA ASN A 199 5.47 -6.94 14.75
C ASN A 199 6.79 -7.45 14.14
N ASN A 200 7.01 -7.22 12.84
CA ASN A 200 8.25 -7.58 12.18
C ASN A 200 9.21 -6.39 12.15
N THR A 201 10.51 -6.67 12.16
CA THR A 201 11.55 -5.64 12.20
C THR A 201 12.57 -5.86 11.08
N ALA A 202 12.86 -4.82 10.30
CA ALA A 202 14.00 -4.76 9.40
C ALA A 202 15.10 -3.87 9.96
N ILE A 203 16.36 -4.28 9.80
CA ILE A 203 17.53 -3.46 10.19
C ILE A 203 17.80 -2.36 9.15
N GLU A 204 17.50 -2.63 7.89
CA GLU A 204 17.49 -1.68 6.79
C GLU A 204 16.00 -1.50 6.41
N ASP A 205 15.64 -1.62 5.13
CA ASP A 205 14.31 -1.25 4.65
C ASP A 205 13.25 -2.36 4.75
N GLY A 206 11.98 -1.94 4.78
CA GLY A 206 10.82 -2.81 4.67
C GLY A 206 10.56 -3.58 5.95
N GLY A 207 10.02 -2.92 6.98
CA GLY A 207 9.85 -3.53 8.31
C GLY A 207 9.09 -4.85 8.27
N ALA A 208 8.10 -5.00 7.38
CA ALA A 208 7.56 -6.30 6.99
C ALA A 208 8.15 -6.79 5.66
N VAL A 209 7.96 -6.04 4.58
CA VAL A 209 8.23 -6.51 3.23
C VAL A 209 9.23 -5.60 2.54
N TYR A 210 10.32 -6.19 2.06
CA TYR A 210 11.21 -5.56 1.10
C TYR A 210 10.96 -6.16 -0.28
N ILE A 211 10.60 -5.30 -1.21
CA ILE A 211 10.38 -5.63 -2.62
C ILE A 211 11.61 -5.19 -3.44
N TYR A 212 12.52 -6.12 -3.70
CA TYR A 212 13.57 -6.02 -4.72
C TYR A 212 13.22 -6.93 -5.89
N ASN A 213 12.16 -6.59 -6.62
CA ASN A 213 11.76 -7.38 -7.78
C ASN A 213 11.78 -6.56 -9.07
N ASP A 214 11.95 -7.30 -10.15
CA ASP A 214 12.05 -6.81 -11.52
C ASP A 214 10.76 -7.19 -12.28
N ASN A 215 9.61 -7.21 -11.58
CA ASN A 215 8.28 -7.54 -12.13
C ASN A 215 7.13 -6.91 -11.32
N ASP A 216 5.90 -7.09 -11.80
CA ASP A 216 4.70 -6.57 -11.15
C ASP A 216 4.50 -7.16 -9.75
N THR A 217 3.95 -6.35 -8.84
CA THR A 217 3.56 -6.74 -7.48
C THR A 217 2.09 -6.45 -7.23
N THR A 218 1.37 -7.43 -6.70
CA THR A 218 -0.01 -7.28 -6.23
C THR A 218 -0.11 -7.63 -4.74
N ILE A 219 -0.68 -6.73 -3.95
CA ILE A 219 -0.97 -6.94 -2.53
C ILE A 219 -2.46 -6.70 -2.33
N SER A 220 -3.19 -7.70 -1.85
CA SER A 220 -4.64 -7.62 -1.70
C SER A 220 -5.16 -8.24 -0.41
N GLY A 221 -6.21 -7.66 0.17
CA GLY A 221 -6.89 -8.21 1.36
C GLY A 221 -5.97 -8.40 2.57
N SER A 222 -4.84 -7.68 2.62
CA SER A 222 -3.73 -7.99 3.53
C SER A 222 -3.54 -6.91 4.60
N THR A 223 -3.02 -7.32 5.75
CA THR A 223 -2.84 -6.46 6.92
C THR A 223 -1.37 -6.36 7.32
N PHE A 224 -0.88 -5.14 7.53
CA PHE A 224 0.46 -4.82 8.00
C PHE A 224 0.34 -3.99 9.27
N THR A 225 0.74 -4.56 10.40
CA THR A 225 0.55 -3.92 11.71
C THR A 225 1.79 -3.91 12.57
N ASN A 226 2.15 -2.75 13.11
CA ASN A 226 3.27 -2.59 14.05
C ASN A 226 4.60 -3.14 13.52
N ASN A 227 4.85 -3.04 12.22
CA ASN A 227 6.15 -3.38 11.66
C ASN A 227 7.09 -2.18 11.73
N GLU A 228 8.38 -2.45 11.88
CA GLU A 228 9.40 -1.45 12.13
C GLU A 228 10.57 -1.60 11.16
N SER A 229 10.95 -0.53 10.48
CA SER A 229 12.21 -0.43 9.75
C SER A 229 13.12 0.56 10.48
N LEU A 230 14.41 0.24 10.57
CA LEU A 230 15.42 1.19 11.06
C LEU A 230 16.01 2.08 9.94
N ALA A 231 15.43 2.00 8.74
CA ALA A 231 15.67 2.87 7.60
C ALA A 231 14.30 3.25 7.00
N ASP A 232 13.97 2.83 5.77
CA ASP A 232 12.75 3.20 5.07
C ASP A 232 11.65 2.12 5.03
N GLY A 233 10.39 2.55 4.93
CA GLY A 233 9.26 1.68 4.65
C GLY A 233 8.89 0.81 5.84
N GLY A 234 8.24 1.39 6.85
CA GLY A 234 7.95 0.70 8.10
C GLY A 234 7.11 -0.57 7.92
N ALA A 235 6.13 -0.57 7.01
CA ALA A 235 5.51 -1.81 6.54
C ALA A 235 6.21 -2.35 5.30
N ILE A 236 6.17 -1.58 4.21
CA ILE A 236 6.59 -2.03 2.90
C ILE A 236 7.56 -1.01 2.31
N PHE A 237 8.70 -1.52 1.91
CA PHE A 237 9.64 -0.82 1.05
C PHE A 237 9.66 -1.50 -0.32
N GLY A 238 9.69 -0.72 -1.40
CA GLY A 238 9.88 -1.27 -2.73
C GLY A 238 10.76 -0.43 -3.64
N GLU A 239 11.76 -1.09 -4.24
CA GLU A 239 12.44 -0.58 -5.42
C GLU A 239 11.63 -0.96 -6.66
N ILE A 240 10.75 -0.07 -7.07
CA ILE A 240 9.76 -0.36 -8.10
C ILE A 240 10.42 -0.30 -9.48
N HIS A 241 10.56 -1.46 -10.11
CA HIS A 241 10.95 -1.58 -11.51
C HIS A 241 9.76 -1.73 -12.48
N TYR A 242 8.56 -2.04 -11.97
CA TYR A 242 7.32 -2.31 -12.74
C TYR A 242 6.07 -1.82 -11.99
N ASN A 243 4.88 -2.40 -12.15
CA ASN A 243 3.69 -1.89 -11.49
C ASN A 243 3.54 -2.46 -10.07
N VAL A 244 3.01 -1.63 -9.17
CA VAL A 244 2.61 -2.06 -7.82
C VAL A 244 1.14 -1.76 -7.63
N THR A 245 0.38 -2.77 -7.24
CA THR A 245 -1.06 -2.67 -6.96
C THR A 245 -1.32 -3.08 -5.52
N ILE A 246 -1.92 -2.18 -4.73
CA ILE A 246 -2.34 -2.40 -3.35
C ILE A 246 -3.85 -2.19 -3.27
N VAL A 247 -4.60 -3.21 -2.87
CA VAL A 247 -6.07 -3.18 -2.88
C VAL A 247 -6.64 -3.79 -1.61
N ASP A 248 -7.62 -3.14 -1.00
CA ASP A 248 -8.33 -3.68 0.17
C ASP A 248 -7.36 -4.08 1.31
N CYS A 249 -6.38 -3.21 1.56
CA CYS A 249 -5.33 -3.45 2.54
C CYS A 249 -5.51 -2.55 3.78
N THR A 250 -4.95 -3.00 4.90
CA THR A 250 -4.80 -2.20 6.12
C THR A 250 -3.33 -2.11 6.50
N ILE A 251 -2.78 -0.90 6.49
CA ILE A 251 -1.39 -0.59 6.85
C ILE A 251 -1.43 0.36 8.04
N THR A 252 -1.20 -0.16 9.25
CA THR A 252 -1.42 0.61 10.48
C THR A 252 -0.37 0.41 11.56
N GLY A 253 -0.03 1.49 12.26
CA GLY A 253 0.88 1.43 13.40
C GLY A 253 2.31 1.09 13.03
N ASN A 254 2.70 1.17 11.74
CA ASN A 254 4.06 0.84 11.31
C ASN A 254 4.97 2.06 11.45
N SER A 255 6.26 1.81 11.65
CA SER A 255 7.24 2.88 11.87
C SER A 255 8.51 2.70 11.04
N ALA A 256 9.04 3.79 10.52
CA ALA A 256 10.33 3.87 9.85
C ALA A 256 11.22 4.90 10.58
N ALA A 257 12.50 4.59 10.76
CA ALA A 257 13.43 5.53 11.39
C ALA A 257 13.79 6.71 10.47
N ASP A 258 13.73 6.51 9.15
CA ASP A 258 13.93 7.54 8.14
C ASP A 258 12.59 7.82 7.45
N ASP A 259 12.30 7.21 6.30
CA ASP A 259 11.15 7.62 5.49
C ASP A 259 10.06 6.56 5.31
N GLY A 260 8.83 6.99 5.03
CA GLY A 260 7.74 6.09 4.65
C GLY A 260 7.28 5.20 5.80
N GLY A 261 6.79 5.79 6.88
CA GLY A 261 6.39 5.06 8.10
C GLY A 261 5.44 3.89 7.81
N GLY A 262 4.50 4.09 6.89
CA GLY A 262 3.70 3.01 6.30
C GLY A 262 4.40 2.40 5.08
N LEU A 263 4.46 3.19 4.00
CA LEU A 263 4.91 2.76 2.68
C LEU A 263 6.03 3.67 2.15
N ALA A 264 7.09 3.07 1.62
CA ALA A 264 8.13 3.78 0.88
C ALA A 264 8.36 3.12 -0.50
N PHE A 265 8.25 3.89 -1.57
CA PHE A 265 8.42 3.38 -2.93
C PHE A 265 9.35 4.25 -3.77
N TYR A 266 10.33 3.60 -4.38
CA TYR A 266 11.37 4.21 -5.19
C TYR A 266 11.33 3.66 -6.61
N ALA A 267 10.74 4.41 -7.54
CA ALA A 267 10.64 4.00 -8.93
C ALA A 267 11.97 4.17 -9.67
N LYS A 268 12.39 3.09 -10.36
CA LYS A 268 13.67 3.01 -11.08
C LYS A 268 13.53 2.99 -12.61
N LYS A 269 12.30 3.06 -13.14
CA LYS A 269 12.02 3.04 -14.60
C LYS A 269 10.84 3.97 -14.94
N PRO A 270 10.79 4.52 -16.16
CA PRO A 270 9.67 5.35 -16.62
C PRO A 270 8.41 4.51 -16.83
N ASP A 271 7.26 5.17 -16.77
CA ASP A 271 5.93 4.62 -17.07
C ASP A 271 5.42 3.56 -16.07
N ASN A 272 6.07 3.41 -14.91
CA ASN A 272 5.58 2.58 -13.82
C ASN A 272 4.25 3.15 -13.28
N VAL A 273 3.39 2.24 -12.80
CA VAL A 273 2.13 2.61 -12.15
C VAL A 273 2.11 2.09 -10.72
N LEU A 274 1.87 2.98 -9.77
CA LEU A 274 1.51 2.66 -8.40
C LEU A 274 0.01 2.91 -8.21
N SER A 275 -0.76 1.86 -7.91
CA SER A 275 -2.19 1.96 -7.66
C SER A 275 -2.52 1.50 -6.24
N ILE A 276 -3.18 2.38 -5.48
CA ILE A 276 -3.69 2.11 -4.13
C ILE A 276 -5.21 2.29 -4.16
N THR A 277 -5.97 1.25 -3.81
CA THR A 277 -7.45 1.28 -3.89
C THR A 277 -8.09 0.63 -2.68
N ASP A 278 -9.20 1.20 -2.20
CA ASP A 278 -9.97 0.69 -1.05
C ASP A 278 -9.09 0.39 0.19
N THR A 279 -8.02 1.15 0.38
CA THR A 279 -6.97 0.84 1.36
C THR A 279 -6.94 1.85 2.50
N THR A 280 -6.64 1.38 3.72
CA THR A 280 -6.44 2.22 4.90
C THR A 280 -4.95 2.28 5.25
N ILE A 281 -4.37 3.49 5.27
CA ILE A 281 -3.01 3.80 5.73
C ILE A 281 -3.14 4.69 6.96
N ASP A 282 -3.09 4.10 8.16
CA ASP A 282 -3.51 4.77 9.40
C ASP A 282 -2.47 4.68 10.53
N ALA A 283 -2.16 5.81 11.16
CA ALA A 283 -1.30 5.84 12.35
C ALA A 283 0.10 5.26 12.13
N ASN A 284 0.71 5.52 10.98
CA ASN A 284 2.10 5.17 10.72
C ASN A 284 3.03 6.37 11.01
N ASP A 285 4.27 6.10 11.38
CA ASP A 285 5.23 7.09 11.88
C ASP A 285 6.56 7.03 11.11
N ALA A 286 7.02 8.15 10.55
CA ALA A 286 8.34 8.27 9.94
C ALA A 286 9.23 9.20 10.78
N GLY A 287 10.50 8.87 10.91
CA GLY A 287 11.46 9.72 11.59
C GLY A 287 11.79 11.01 10.82
N ASP A 288 11.73 10.97 9.48
CA ASP A 288 11.90 12.14 8.61
C ASP A 288 10.69 12.34 7.69
N LEU A 289 10.58 11.66 6.55
CA LEU A 289 9.61 12.01 5.51
C LEU A 289 8.48 10.99 5.30
N GLY A 290 7.27 11.47 5.00
CA GLY A 290 6.20 10.62 4.45
C GLY A 290 5.65 9.60 5.43
N GLY A 291 5.19 10.04 6.61
CA GLY A 291 4.66 9.18 7.67
C GLY A 291 3.71 8.08 7.17
N GLY A 292 2.76 8.42 6.30
CA GLY A 292 1.89 7.44 5.65
C GLY A 292 2.52 6.79 4.42
N LEU A 293 2.88 7.62 3.44
CA LEU A 293 3.36 7.19 2.13
C LEU A 293 4.42 8.16 1.59
N LYS A 294 5.62 7.65 1.34
CA LYS A 294 6.66 8.32 0.54
C LYS A 294 6.76 7.70 -0.84
N ILE A 295 6.78 8.54 -1.86
CA ILE A 295 7.00 8.16 -3.25
C ILE A 295 8.13 9.00 -3.84
N ASP A 296 9.10 8.29 -4.39
CA ASP A 296 10.28 8.82 -5.06
C ASP A 296 10.44 8.16 -6.45
N ALA A 297 10.96 8.90 -7.44
CA ALA A 297 11.03 8.43 -8.82
C ALA A 297 12.10 9.17 -9.66
N GLN A 298 13.08 8.44 -10.18
CA GLN A 298 14.09 9.00 -11.10
C GLN A 298 13.56 9.32 -12.51
N ASP A 299 12.40 8.77 -12.86
CA ASP A 299 11.73 8.88 -14.15
C ASP A 299 10.23 9.12 -13.91
N PRO A 300 9.47 9.59 -14.92
CA PRO A 300 8.03 9.84 -14.75
C PRO A 300 7.26 8.61 -14.23
N LEU A 301 6.56 8.80 -13.11
CA LEU A 301 5.77 7.79 -12.41
C LEU A 301 4.30 8.21 -12.37
N ILE A 302 3.39 7.26 -12.60
CA ILE A 302 1.95 7.48 -12.43
C ILE A 302 1.51 6.88 -11.10
N VAL A 303 0.84 7.69 -10.28
CA VAL A 303 0.30 7.26 -8.99
C VAL A 303 -1.21 7.48 -8.96
N SER A 304 -1.97 6.48 -8.54
CA SER A 304 -3.41 6.57 -8.34
C SER A 304 -3.79 6.08 -6.95
N ILE A 305 -4.50 6.92 -6.19
CA ILE A 305 -5.07 6.60 -4.88
C ILE A 305 -6.59 6.77 -5.01
N THR A 306 -7.36 5.70 -4.82
CA THR A 306 -8.82 5.71 -5.03
C THR A 306 -9.55 5.06 -3.86
N ASN A 307 -10.69 5.61 -3.44
CA ASN A 307 -11.53 5.07 -2.37
C ASN A 307 -10.78 4.77 -1.04
N SER A 308 -9.67 5.46 -0.80
CA SER A 308 -8.72 5.10 0.25
C SER A 308 -8.69 6.15 1.35
N THR A 309 -8.22 5.74 2.52
CA THR A 309 -8.06 6.64 3.67
C THR A 309 -6.62 6.66 4.13
N VAL A 310 -6.02 7.85 4.14
CA VAL A 310 -4.68 8.11 4.68
C VAL A 310 -4.83 9.02 5.90
N SER A 311 -4.64 8.47 7.10
CA SER A 311 -4.96 9.20 8.32
C SER A 311 -4.04 8.99 9.50
N ASN A 312 -4.02 9.96 10.41
CA ASN A 312 -3.27 9.88 11.67
C ASN A 312 -1.78 9.57 11.51
N ASN A 313 -1.21 9.71 10.32
CA ASN A 313 0.20 9.45 10.10
C ASN A 313 1.04 10.64 10.58
N THR A 314 2.20 10.36 11.13
CA THR A 314 3.10 11.34 11.71
C THR A 314 4.47 11.28 11.07
N ALA A 315 5.11 12.43 10.93
CA ALA A 315 6.50 12.51 10.50
C ALA A 315 7.16 13.79 11.04
N GLN A 316 8.49 13.82 11.05
CA GLN A 316 9.19 15.09 11.27
C GLN A 316 8.87 16.07 10.14
N THR A 317 8.94 15.61 8.89
CA THR A 317 8.71 16.37 7.67
C THR A 317 7.64 15.68 6.81
N ASP A 318 6.63 16.40 6.31
CA ASP A 318 5.63 15.86 5.35
C ASP A 318 4.94 14.53 5.76
N ALA A 319 3.94 14.58 6.63
CA ALA A 319 3.45 13.39 7.34
C ALA A 319 2.47 12.49 6.59
N GLY A 320 1.58 13.05 5.77
CA GLY A 320 0.57 12.25 5.07
C GLY A 320 1.13 11.53 3.85
N ILE A 321 1.08 12.20 2.70
CA ILE A 321 1.57 11.67 1.42
C ILE A 321 2.64 12.61 0.86
N LEU A 322 3.81 12.07 0.55
CA LEU A 322 4.91 12.79 -0.08
C LEU A 322 5.14 12.29 -1.51
N PHE A 323 5.02 13.19 -2.48
CA PHE A 323 5.52 13.01 -3.85
C PHE A 323 6.81 13.81 -4.01
N ASP A 324 7.96 13.20 -3.77
CA ASP A 324 9.24 13.90 -3.57
C ASP A 324 9.84 14.42 -4.89
N ASP A 325 9.94 13.52 -5.86
CA ASP A 325 10.73 13.73 -7.07
C ASP A 325 9.93 14.36 -8.24
N PRO A 326 10.63 15.01 -9.21
CA PRO A 326 9.99 15.63 -10.36
C PRO A 326 9.43 14.62 -11.36
N GLY A 327 8.27 14.95 -11.95
CA GLY A 327 7.65 14.14 -13.00
C GLY A 327 6.68 13.08 -12.48
N ILE A 328 6.39 13.08 -11.18
CA ILE A 328 5.29 12.28 -10.63
C ILE A 328 3.95 12.88 -11.10
N THR A 329 3.10 12.02 -11.67
CA THR A 329 1.71 12.34 -12.01
C THR A 329 0.79 11.57 -11.09
N ALA A 330 0.31 12.25 -10.04
CA ALA A 330 -0.53 11.69 -9.01
C ALA A 330 -2.02 12.03 -9.22
N THR A 331 -2.89 11.08 -8.96
CA THR A 331 -4.35 11.26 -8.90
C THR A 331 -4.89 10.71 -7.60
N ILE A 332 -5.67 11.52 -6.88
CA ILE A 332 -6.43 11.13 -5.69
C ILE A 332 -7.92 11.25 -6.03
N ASN A 333 -8.62 10.12 -6.08
CA ASN A 333 -10.04 10.07 -6.38
C ASN A 333 -10.81 9.54 -5.18
N ASN A 334 -11.95 10.14 -4.87
CA ASN A 334 -12.92 9.55 -3.95
C ASN A 334 -12.32 9.12 -2.60
N SER A 335 -11.35 9.87 -2.08
CA SER A 335 -10.52 9.45 -0.95
C SER A 335 -10.54 10.46 0.19
N THR A 336 -10.22 10.02 1.40
CA THR A 336 -10.13 10.87 2.59
C THR A 336 -8.69 10.91 3.12
N ILE A 337 -8.09 12.09 3.19
CA ILE A 337 -6.75 12.32 3.75
C ILE A 337 -6.92 13.24 4.95
N SER A 338 -6.73 12.72 6.16
CA SER A 338 -7.11 13.47 7.36
C SER A 338 -6.30 13.17 8.60
N ALA A 339 -6.17 14.16 9.48
CA ALA A 339 -5.49 14.00 10.77
C ALA A 339 -4.03 13.56 10.68
N ASN A 340 -3.39 13.72 9.52
CA ASN A 340 -1.95 13.53 9.40
C ASN A 340 -1.23 14.77 9.96
N ALA A 341 -0.12 14.56 10.67
CA ALA A 341 0.53 15.60 11.45
C ALA A 341 2.05 15.63 11.26
N ALA A 342 2.55 16.71 10.68
CA ALA A 342 3.98 16.95 10.50
C ALA A 342 4.49 18.00 11.50
N LEU A 343 5.73 17.83 11.99
CA LEU A 343 6.37 18.86 12.81
C LEU A 343 6.82 20.04 11.94
N ASP A 344 7.36 19.75 10.76
CA ASP A 344 7.74 20.67 9.71
C ASP A 344 7.17 20.16 8.37
N GLY A 345 6.90 21.04 7.41
CA GLY A 345 6.41 20.64 6.08
C GLY A 345 4.88 20.50 6.01
N SER A 346 4.42 19.52 5.24
CA SER A 346 3.01 19.27 4.92
C SER A 346 2.34 18.30 5.89
N GLY A 347 1.20 18.67 6.45
CA GLY A 347 0.37 17.72 7.20
C GLY A 347 -0.24 16.66 6.28
N GLY A 348 -0.93 17.09 5.21
CA GLY A 348 -1.72 16.22 4.35
C GLY A 348 -0.96 15.66 3.14
N VAL A 349 -0.64 16.52 2.18
CA VAL A 349 0.03 16.12 0.93
C VAL A 349 1.12 17.12 0.57
N TYR A 350 2.31 16.64 0.29
CA TYR A 350 3.36 17.44 -0.36
C TYR A 350 3.50 17.01 -1.82
N ILE A 351 3.65 17.99 -2.71
CA ILE A 351 3.95 17.73 -4.13
C ILE A 351 5.24 18.44 -4.55
N GLY A 352 6.24 17.66 -4.94
CA GLY A 352 7.54 18.14 -5.38
C GLY A 352 7.50 19.01 -6.63
N SER A 353 8.64 19.64 -6.88
CA SER A 353 8.89 20.44 -8.08
C SER A 353 8.62 19.64 -9.34
N GLY A 354 7.91 20.22 -10.31
CA GLY A 354 7.66 19.61 -11.62
C GLY A 354 6.69 18.43 -11.62
N SER A 355 6.09 18.10 -10.47
CA SER A 355 5.08 17.05 -10.33
C SER A 355 3.66 17.61 -10.47
N SER A 356 2.70 16.73 -10.76
CA SER A 356 1.28 17.10 -10.88
C SER A 356 0.39 16.24 -9.99
N LEU A 357 -0.59 16.88 -9.35
CA LEU A 357 -1.60 16.26 -8.50
C LEU A 357 -2.99 16.64 -8.99
N THR A 358 -3.80 15.65 -9.31
CA THR A 358 -5.24 15.82 -9.54
C THR A 358 -6.03 15.24 -8.38
N VAL A 359 -6.94 16.01 -7.79
CA VAL A 359 -7.79 15.58 -6.68
C VAL A 359 -9.26 15.70 -7.06
N ASN A 360 -9.93 14.56 -7.21
CA ASN A 360 -11.34 14.50 -7.59
C ASN A 360 -12.18 13.93 -6.47
N GLN A 361 -13.28 14.61 -6.15
CA GLN A 361 -14.32 14.10 -5.25
C GLN A 361 -13.73 13.57 -3.94
N SER A 362 -12.73 14.25 -3.39
CA SER A 362 -11.96 13.78 -2.23
C SER A 362 -11.99 14.81 -1.11
N THR A 363 -11.68 14.37 0.11
CA THR A 363 -11.67 15.22 1.31
C THR A 363 -10.27 15.23 1.92
N ILE A 364 -9.65 16.41 1.98
CA ILE A 364 -8.36 16.67 2.63
C ILE A 364 -8.62 17.67 3.77
N SER A 365 -8.72 17.17 5.00
CA SER A 365 -9.16 17.97 6.15
C SER A 365 -8.54 17.49 7.46
N ALA A 366 -8.50 18.37 8.46
CA ALA A 366 -7.94 18.09 9.79
C ALA A 366 -6.46 17.66 9.79
N ASN A 367 -5.73 17.84 8.69
CA ASN A 367 -4.28 17.64 8.68
C ASN A 367 -3.58 18.87 9.29
N SER A 368 -2.42 18.65 9.90
CA SER A 368 -1.72 19.70 10.63
C SER A 368 -0.23 19.75 10.32
N SER A 369 0.29 20.96 10.18
CA SER A 369 1.73 21.23 10.24
C SER A 369 2.02 22.18 11.40
N ALA A 370 3.02 21.85 12.22
CA ALA A 370 3.50 22.73 13.29
C ALA A 370 4.56 23.75 12.81
N GLY A 371 5.03 23.62 11.57
CA GLY A 371 6.10 24.46 11.03
C GLY A 371 5.67 25.91 10.88
N THR A 372 6.62 26.82 11.14
CA THR A 372 6.36 28.26 11.27
C THR A 372 7.00 29.10 10.17
N SER A 373 7.68 28.47 9.22
CA SER A 373 8.23 29.13 8.03
C SER A 373 7.47 28.69 6.78
N PRO A 374 7.45 29.52 5.72
CA PRO A 374 6.84 29.15 4.44
C PRO A 374 7.30 27.81 3.84
N GLU A 375 8.54 27.42 4.10
CA GLU A 375 9.12 26.14 3.67
C GLU A 375 8.61 24.96 4.52
N THR A 376 8.03 25.23 5.69
CA THR A 376 7.61 24.18 6.61
C THR A 376 6.13 24.23 6.98
N GLY A 377 5.29 24.99 6.25
CA GLY A 377 3.98 25.42 6.75
C GLY A 377 2.71 25.04 5.97
N GLY A 378 2.58 23.82 5.43
CA GLY A 378 1.36 23.40 4.73
C GLY A 378 0.50 22.48 5.58
N GLY A 379 -0.71 22.85 5.98
CA GLY A 379 -1.57 21.90 6.71
C GLY A 379 -2.18 20.86 5.76
N GLY A 380 -2.84 21.32 4.70
CA GLY A 380 -3.52 20.50 3.70
C GLY A 380 -2.60 20.03 2.58
N ILE A 381 -2.42 20.86 1.55
CA ILE A 381 -1.54 20.59 0.40
C ILE A 381 -0.42 21.62 0.35
N GLN A 382 0.83 21.17 0.25
CA GLN A 382 2.01 22.02 0.06
C GLN A 382 2.54 21.85 -1.37
N LEU A 383 2.70 22.95 -2.10
CA LEU A 383 3.35 22.96 -3.42
C LEU A 383 4.86 23.15 -3.24
N GLY A 384 5.67 22.28 -3.86
CA GLY A 384 7.13 22.29 -3.80
C GLY A 384 7.75 23.52 -4.46
N ASP A 385 7.16 24.01 -5.56
CA ASP A 385 7.50 25.31 -6.15
C ASP A 385 6.43 25.79 -7.15
N ASN A 386 6.80 26.71 -8.05
CA ASN A 386 5.93 27.25 -9.10
C ASN A 386 5.73 26.34 -10.31
N THR A 387 6.42 25.20 -10.37
CA THR A 387 6.29 24.17 -11.40
C THR A 387 5.41 23.00 -10.95
N SER A 388 5.13 22.89 -9.64
CA SER A 388 4.12 21.97 -9.11
C SER A 388 2.72 22.34 -9.61
N VAL A 389 1.97 21.36 -10.10
CA VAL A 389 0.62 21.55 -10.65
C VAL A 389 -0.42 20.86 -9.78
N VAL A 390 -1.39 21.61 -9.25
CA VAL A 390 -2.53 21.03 -8.51
C VAL A 390 -3.85 21.37 -9.21
N THR A 391 -4.63 20.33 -9.51
CA THR A 391 -5.98 20.44 -10.08
C THR A 391 -7.01 19.79 -9.17
N LEU A 392 -8.08 20.51 -8.83
CA LEU A 392 -9.17 20.05 -7.99
C LEU A 392 -10.49 20.06 -8.75
N SER A 393 -11.29 19.01 -8.56
CA SER A 393 -12.67 18.98 -9.01
C SER A 393 -13.55 18.36 -7.94
N GLY A 394 -14.62 19.05 -7.49
CA GLY A 394 -15.55 18.47 -6.53
C GLY A 394 -14.91 18.06 -5.21
N SER A 395 -13.79 18.65 -4.81
CA SER A 395 -13.00 18.21 -3.66
C SER A 395 -13.02 19.23 -2.52
N ILE A 396 -12.88 18.75 -1.29
CA ILE A 396 -12.70 19.57 -0.10
C ILE A 396 -11.21 19.61 0.24
N VAL A 397 -10.63 20.80 0.31
CA VAL A 397 -9.35 21.06 0.95
C VAL A 397 -9.56 22.24 1.89
N SER A 398 -9.96 21.92 3.12
CA SER A 398 -10.40 22.88 4.13
C SER A 398 -10.38 22.27 5.53
N GLY A 399 -10.21 23.09 6.57
CA GLY A 399 -10.21 22.64 7.96
C GLY A 399 -8.89 21.98 8.37
N ASN A 400 -7.81 22.23 7.64
CA ASN A 400 -6.46 21.87 8.03
C ASN A 400 -5.86 23.01 8.89
N SER A 401 -4.69 22.78 9.49
CA SER A 401 -4.00 23.80 10.31
C SER A 401 -2.51 23.89 9.98
N SER A 402 -1.97 25.10 10.04
CA SER A 402 -0.54 25.36 9.85
C SER A 402 -0.03 26.33 10.92
N GLY A 403 1.24 26.19 11.31
CA GLY A 403 1.96 27.20 12.08
C GLY A 403 2.26 28.48 11.28
N VAL A 404 2.14 28.43 9.95
CA VAL A 404 2.21 29.59 9.05
C VAL A 404 0.81 30.16 8.81
N ALA A 405 0.62 31.40 9.24
CA ALA A 405 -0.62 32.12 8.99
C ALA A 405 -0.85 32.31 7.48
N GLY A 406 -2.03 31.95 7.01
CA GLY A 406 -2.42 32.04 5.61
C GLY A 406 -2.13 30.78 4.80
N ALA A 407 -1.54 29.72 5.35
CA ALA A 407 -1.12 28.52 4.60
C ALA A 407 -1.74 27.21 5.14
N ALA A 408 -2.84 27.30 5.90
CA ALA A 408 -3.42 26.12 6.53
C ALA A 408 -3.88 25.06 5.52
N ASP A 409 -4.56 25.42 4.43
CA ASP A 409 -5.09 24.45 3.46
C ASP A 409 -4.23 24.32 2.20
N PHE A 410 -3.64 25.42 1.74
CA PHE A 410 -2.64 25.44 0.66
C PHE A 410 -1.42 26.29 1.04
N GLY A 411 -0.24 25.69 1.01
CA GLY A 411 1.04 26.38 1.22
C GLY A 411 1.99 26.27 0.02
N LEU A 412 2.96 27.19 -0.06
CA LEU A 412 4.00 27.22 -1.09
C LEU A 412 5.40 27.12 -0.46
N TYR A 413 6.15 26.08 -0.83
CA TYR A 413 7.48 25.77 -0.31
C TYR A 413 8.48 26.73 -0.96
N SER A 414 8.65 27.89 -0.35
CA SER A 414 9.68 28.85 -0.77
C SER A 414 9.90 29.90 0.31
N ALA A 415 11.16 30.16 0.64
CA ALA A 415 11.58 31.28 1.48
C ALA A 415 11.46 32.65 0.77
N LEU A 416 11.33 32.68 -0.56
CA LEU A 416 11.31 33.92 -1.33
C LEU A 416 9.88 34.48 -1.42
N PRO A 417 9.62 35.71 -0.92
CA PRO A 417 8.29 36.30 -0.99
C PRO A 417 7.83 36.62 -2.42
N SER A 418 8.75 36.65 -3.39
CA SER A 418 8.47 36.90 -4.81
C SER A 418 7.98 35.67 -5.56
N ASP A 419 8.18 34.48 -4.99
CA ASP A 419 7.78 33.25 -5.66
C ASP A 419 6.26 33.10 -5.57
N THR A 420 5.68 32.60 -6.65
CA THR A 420 4.25 32.48 -6.81
C THR A 420 3.89 31.07 -7.24
N GLY A 421 2.84 30.50 -6.66
CA GLY A 421 2.26 29.24 -7.10
C GLY A 421 0.93 29.45 -7.81
N SER A 422 0.40 28.38 -8.40
CA SER A 422 -0.98 28.40 -8.89
C SER A 422 -1.64 27.04 -8.77
N ILE A 423 -2.93 27.06 -8.47
CA ILE A 423 -3.78 25.87 -8.49
C ILE A 423 -4.96 26.12 -9.43
N THR A 424 -5.57 25.05 -9.93
CA THR A 424 -6.84 25.12 -10.66
C THR A 424 -7.89 24.34 -9.90
N ALA A 425 -8.97 24.98 -9.48
CA ALA A 425 -10.03 24.33 -8.73
C ALA A 425 -11.38 24.64 -9.37
N THR A 426 -12.22 23.62 -9.54
CA THR A 426 -13.59 23.78 -10.05
C THR A 426 -14.57 23.05 -9.15
N ASN A 427 -15.69 23.70 -8.80
CA ASN A 427 -16.72 23.12 -7.93
C ASN A 427 -16.13 22.51 -6.64
N SER A 428 -15.11 23.16 -6.07
CA SER A 428 -14.37 22.64 -4.91
C SER A 428 -14.56 23.55 -3.70
N LEU A 429 -14.47 22.99 -2.50
CA LEU A 429 -14.51 23.75 -1.25
C LEU A 429 -13.08 23.97 -0.77
N ILE A 430 -12.68 25.24 -0.75
CA ILE A 430 -11.30 25.67 -0.49
C ILE A 430 -11.30 26.52 0.77
N GLY A 431 -10.43 26.20 1.71
CA GLY A 431 -10.19 27.01 2.88
C GLY A 431 -9.11 28.07 2.68
N GLU A 432 -8.15 28.12 3.58
CA GLU A 432 -7.07 29.10 3.64
C GLU A 432 -5.95 28.79 2.63
N VAL A 433 -5.62 29.78 1.79
CA VAL A 433 -4.63 29.65 0.71
C VAL A 433 -3.55 30.70 0.89
N ASP A 434 -2.28 30.28 0.78
CA ASP A 434 -1.15 31.19 0.82
C ASP A 434 -1.36 32.32 -0.20
N SER A 435 -1.19 33.56 0.25
CA SER A 435 -1.38 34.76 -0.58
C SER A 435 -0.54 34.79 -1.87
N ARG A 436 0.52 33.97 -1.95
CA ARG A 436 1.39 33.80 -3.12
C ARG A 436 0.83 32.80 -4.14
N ILE A 437 -0.19 32.03 -3.79
CA ILE A 437 -0.82 31.04 -4.65
C ILE A 437 -2.06 31.67 -5.30
N THR A 438 -2.09 31.65 -6.62
CA THR A 438 -3.28 32.04 -7.38
C THR A 438 -4.23 30.86 -7.53
N VAL A 439 -5.47 31.01 -7.08
CA VAL A 439 -6.55 30.03 -7.31
C VAL A 439 -7.27 30.36 -8.62
N ASN A 440 -7.13 29.48 -9.60
CA ASN A 440 -7.85 29.55 -10.87
C ASN A 440 -9.08 28.65 -10.87
N GLY A 441 -9.93 28.80 -11.88
CA GLY A 441 -11.15 28.00 -12.07
C GLY A 441 -12.42 28.70 -11.56
N THR A 442 -13.52 27.95 -11.42
CA THR A 442 -14.86 28.55 -11.20
C THR A 442 -15.73 27.72 -10.27
N ASN A 443 -16.79 28.33 -9.74
CA ASN A 443 -17.79 27.69 -8.88
C ASN A 443 -17.24 27.08 -7.58
N ASN A 444 -16.11 27.60 -7.09
CA ASN A 444 -15.56 27.17 -5.81
C ASN A 444 -16.29 27.82 -4.64
N VAL A 445 -16.35 27.11 -3.53
CA VAL A 445 -16.86 27.58 -2.25
C VAL A 445 -15.68 27.92 -1.35
N SER A 446 -15.52 29.19 -0.98
CA SER A 446 -14.49 29.60 -0.02
C SER A 446 -15.02 29.50 1.42
N SER A 447 -14.56 28.51 2.17
CA SER A 447 -14.93 28.31 3.59
C SER A 447 -13.81 27.60 4.33
N THR A 448 -13.45 28.10 5.51
CA THR A 448 -12.51 27.44 6.43
C THR A 448 -13.17 26.39 7.33
N ASN A 449 -14.51 26.32 7.33
CA ASN A 449 -15.26 25.29 8.03
C ASN A 449 -16.16 24.53 7.04
N PRO A 450 -15.75 23.33 6.61
CA PRO A 450 -16.55 22.50 5.71
C PRO A 450 -17.74 21.83 6.42
N MET A 451 -17.88 21.98 7.75
CA MET A 451 -18.91 21.32 8.57
C MET A 451 -18.88 19.80 8.38
N LEU A 452 -17.72 19.20 8.63
CA LEU A 452 -17.50 17.75 8.58
C LEU A 452 -17.68 17.13 9.96
N GLY A 453 -18.19 15.90 10.00
CA GLY A 453 -18.10 15.03 11.16
C GLY A 453 -16.68 14.52 11.37
N ALA A 454 -16.45 13.85 12.49
CA ALA A 454 -15.17 13.18 12.74
C ALA A 454 -14.89 12.08 11.69
N LEU A 455 -13.62 11.77 11.47
CA LEU A 455 -13.23 10.58 10.70
C LEU A 455 -13.79 9.33 11.40
N ALA A 456 -14.67 8.61 10.71
CA ALA A 456 -15.41 7.50 11.31
C ALA A 456 -15.80 6.45 10.27
N ASN A 457 -16.22 5.28 10.76
CA ASN A 457 -16.83 4.24 9.95
C ASN A 457 -18.26 4.67 9.58
N ASN A 458 -18.42 5.41 8.49
CA ASN A 458 -19.75 5.85 7.98
C ASN A 458 -20.35 4.87 6.94
N GLY A 459 -19.91 3.62 6.99
CA GLY A 459 -20.15 2.61 5.95
C GLY A 459 -18.99 2.52 4.94
N GLY A 460 -19.01 1.48 4.10
CA GLY A 460 -17.98 1.22 3.08
C GLY A 460 -16.69 0.58 3.60
N PRO A 461 -15.69 0.41 2.72
CA PRO A 461 -14.44 -0.29 3.04
C PRO A 461 -13.44 0.54 3.85
N THR A 462 -13.49 1.87 3.75
CA THR A 462 -12.54 2.78 4.43
C THR A 462 -13.28 3.91 5.18
N LYS A 463 -12.63 4.50 6.19
CA LYS A 463 -13.23 5.58 7.01
C LYS A 463 -13.41 6.86 6.19
N THR A 464 -14.50 7.58 6.43
CA THR A 464 -14.80 8.86 5.76
C THR A 464 -15.14 9.95 6.76
N MET A 465 -15.25 11.20 6.31
CA MET A 465 -15.80 12.31 7.08
C MET A 465 -17.16 12.70 6.52
N ALA A 466 -18.24 12.41 7.25
CA ALA A 466 -19.61 12.71 6.81
C ALA A 466 -19.88 14.22 6.78
N LEU A 467 -20.66 14.69 5.81
CA LEU A 467 -21.15 16.07 5.78
C LEU A 467 -22.20 16.28 6.88
N LEU A 468 -22.03 17.30 7.71
CA LEU A 468 -23.04 17.68 8.71
C LEU A 468 -24.16 18.48 8.05
N THR A 469 -25.35 18.45 8.66
CA THR A 469 -26.51 19.23 8.19
C THR A 469 -26.17 20.71 8.07
N GLY A 470 -26.41 21.28 6.90
CA GLY A 470 -26.10 22.68 6.58
C GLY A 470 -24.68 22.90 6.07
N SER A 471 -23.90 21.83 5.84
CA SER A 471 -22.59 21.95 5.22
C SER A 471 -22.68 22.67 3.87
N PRO A 472 -21.77 23.61 3.59
CA PRO A 472 -21.73 24.29 2.30
C PRO A 472 -21.22 23.40 1.15
N ALA A 473 -20.82 22.16 1.44
CA ALA A 473 -20.43 21.16 0.44
C ALA A 473 -21.64 20.43 -0.16
N ILE A 474 -22.80 20.47 0.50
CA ILE A 474 -23.99 19.74 0.06
C ILE A 474 -24.54 20.37 -1.24
N ASP A 475 -24.81 19.52 -2.23
CA ASP A 475 -25.35 19.84 -3.56
C ASP A 475 -24.51 20.87 -4.37
N ALA A 476 -23.23 21.06 -4.00
CA ALA A 476 -22.35 22.08 -4.58
C ALA A 476 -21.28 21.52 -5.54
N GLY A 477 -21.26 20.21 -5.73
CA GLY A 477 -20.30 19.47 -6.55
C GLY A 477 -20.48 19.66 -8.07
N PRO A 478 -19.54 19.10 -8.86
CA PRO A 478 -19.57 19.18 -10.32
C PRO A 478 -20.69 18.32 -10.91
N ASN A 479 -21.37 18.86 -11.94
CA ASN A 479 -22.32 18.12 -12.77
C ASN A 479 -22.02 18.42 -14.27
N PRO A 480 -21.52 17.44 -15.05
CA PRO A 480 -21.28 16.05 -14.68
C PRO A 480 -20.08 15.86 -13.74
N VAL A 481 -20.07 14.75 -12.99
CA VAL A 481 -18.92 14.31 -12.18
C VAL A 481 -17.76 13.91 -13.09
N VAL A 482 -16.52 14.12 -12.63
CA VAL A 482 -15.32 13.68 -13.35
C VAL A 482 -15.36 12.17 -13.54
N ALA A 483 -15.01 11.70 -14.74
CA ALA A 483 -15.02 10.29 -15.09
C ALA A 483 -13.76 9.58 -14.55
N PHE A 484 -13.95 8.60 -13.67
CA PHE A 484 -12.95 7.60 -13.26
C PHE A 484 -13.67 6.31 -12.86
N THR A 485 -12.95 5.19 -12.79
CA THR A 485 -13.54 3.88 -12.43
C THR A 485 -14.13 3.93 -11.02
N GLY A 486 -15.40 3.56 -10.87
CA GLY A 486 -16.11 3.54 -9.58
C GLY A 486 -16.75 4.87 -9.17
N ASN A 487 -16.75 5.88 -10.04
CA ASN A 487 -17.33 7.20 -9.75
C ASN A 487 -18.86 7.23 -9.68
N GLU A 488 -19.54 6.10 -9.93
CA GLU A 488 -20.99 5.95 -9.69
C GLU A 488 -21.35 5.98 -8.19
N PHE A 489 -20.37 5.76 -7.31
CA PHE A 489 -20.52 5.78 -5.86
C PHE A 489 -19.61 6.82 -5.21
N ASP A 490 -19.92 7.18 -3.97
CA ASP A 490 -18.96 7.89 -3.12
C ASP A 490 -17.92 6.93 -2.52
N GLN A 491 -17.05 7.41 -1.63
CA GLN A 491 -15.93 6.61 -1.10
C GLN A 491 -16.39 5.31 -0.46
N ARG A 492 -17.63 5.27 0.03
CA ARG A 492 -18.19 4.10 0.72
C ARG A 492 -18.55 2.97 -0.27
N GLY A 493 -18.53 3.24 -1.57
CA GLY A 493 -18.73 2.26 -2.61
C GLY A 493 -20.20 1.85 -2.82
N ALA A 494 -20.40 0.64 -3.32
CA ALA A 494 -21.72 0.18 -3.75
C ALA A 494 -22.80 0.32 -2.66
N GLY A 495 -23.92 0.96 -3.03
CA GLY A 495 -25.01 1.29 -2.11
C GLY A 495 -25.04 2.77 -1.69
N TYR A 496 -23.96 3.52 -1.95
CA TYR A 496 -23.86 4.95 -1.67
C TYR A 496 -23.67 5.72 -2.97
N ALA A 497 -24.77 5.92 -3.70
CA ALA A 497 -24.73 6.57 -5.01
C ALA A 497 -24.15 7.99 -4.93
N ARG A 498 -23.29 8.33 -5.90
CA ARG A 498 -22.64 9.65 -5.99
C ARG A 498 -23.57 10.77 -6.42
N ILE A 499 -24.65 10.46 -7.14
CA ILE A 499 -25.58 11.45 -7.65
C ILE A 499 -26.95 11.19 -7.03
N ILE A 500 -27.40 12.11 -6.17
CA ILE A 500 -28.71 12.06 -5.54
C ILE A 500 -29.56 13.22 -6.06
N GLY A 501 -30.74 12.92 -6.62
CA GLY A 501 -31.63 13.97 -7.14
C GLY A 501 -31.05 14.78 -8.33
N GLY A 502 -29.97 14.30 -8.96
CA GLY A 502 -29.25 15.01 -10.03
C GLY A 502 -28.22 16.02 -9.52
N LEU A 503 -27.98 16.05 -8.21
CA LEU A 503 -26.99 16.88 -7.53
C LEU A 503 -25.89 15.98 -6.96
N VAL A 504 -24.76 16.60 -6.66
CA VAL A 504 -23.54 15.96 -6.18
C VAL A 504 -22.97 16.83 -5.09
N ASP A 505 -22.48 16.22 -4.03
CA ASP A 505 -21.77 16.91 -2.97
C ASP A 505 -20.29 17.10 -3.31
N ILE A 506 -19.70 18.16 -2.75
CA ILE A 506 -18.24 18.33 -2.77
C ILE A 506 -17.63 17.36 -1.74
N GLY A 507 -16.64 16.57 -2.16
CA GLY A 507 -15.82 15.73 -1.28
C GLY A 507 -16.06 14.22 -1.43
N ALA A 508 -15.42 13.46 -0.56
CA ALA A 508 -15.41 11.99 -0.60
C ALA A 508 -16.75 11.35 -0.19
N PHE A 509 -17.65 12.13 0.41
CA PHE A 509 -18.90 11.64 0.98
C PHE A 509 -20.10 12.36 0.36
N GLU A 510 -21.10 11.57 -0.05
CA GLU A 510 -22.39 12.04 -0.54
C GLU A 510 -23.47 11.90 0.54
N ALA A 511 -24.04 13.01 0.98
CA ALA A 511 -25.15 13.05 1.92
C ALA A 511 -26.35 12.31 1.35
N GLN A 512 -26.72 11.22 2.02
CA GLN A 512 -27.90 10.46 1.65
C GLN A 512 -29.14 11.12 2.29
N PRO A 513 -30.29 11.11 1.60
CA PRO A 513 -31.54 11.57 2.20
C PRO A 513 -31.81 10.72 3.44
N SER A 514 -32.18 11.35 4.55
CA SER A 514 -32.56 10.61 5.76
C SER A 514 -33.63 9.59 5.40
N SER A 515 -33.41 8.30 5.71
CA SER A 515 -34.48 7.32 5.59
C SER A 515 -35.65 7.81 6.43
N GLU A 516 -36.81 8.02 5.79
CA GLU A 516 -38.04 8.23 6.55
C GLU A 516 -38.17 7.02 7.49
N PRO A 517 -38.38 7.22 8.81
CA PRO A 517 -38.65 6.10 9.68
C PRO A 517 -39.87 5.38 9.10
N ALA A 518 -39.74 4.06 8.86
CA ALA A 518 -40.85 3.24 8.44
C ALA A 518 -42.03 3.56 9.35
N THR A 519 -43.10 4.10 8.78
CA THR A 519 -44.33 4.33 9.52
C THR A 519 -44.70 3.00 10.15
N GLU A 520 -44.65 2.91 11.49
CA GLU A 520 -45.16 1.72 12.15
C GLU A 520 -46.59 1.51 11.65
N PRO A 521 -46.97 0.29 11.23
CA PRO A 521 -48.34 0.03 10.88
C PRO A 521 -49.17 0.34 12.12
N ILE A 522 -49.99 1.40 12.02
CA ILE A 522 -50.93 1.79 13.07
C ILE A 522 -51.75 0.55 13.40
N ALA A 523 -51.52 -0.03 14.56
CA ALA A 523 -52.31 -1.15 15.04
C ALA A 523 -53.78 -0.70 15.05
N PRO A 524 -54.72 -1.47 14.44
CA PRO A 524 -56.11 -1.08 14.43
C PRO A 524 -56.60 -0.92 15.88
N SER A 525 -57.16 0.26 16.19
CA SER A 525 -57.76 0.52 17.49
C SER A 525 -58.90 -0.48 17.70
N PHE A 526 -58.72 -1.46 18.58
CA PHE A 526 -59.82 -2.25 19.11
C PHE A 526 -60.69 -1.32 19.96
N THR A 527 -61.80 -0.87 19.40
CA THR A 527 -62.96 -0.46 20.21
C THR A 527 -63.76 -1.73 20.47
N GLY A 528 -64.01 -1.99 21.76
CA GLY A 528 -64.50 -3.28 22.27
C GLY A 528 -65.90 -3.68 21.83
#